data_AF-A0A537YKI5-F1
#
_entry.id   AF-A0A537YKI5-F1
#
_cell.length_a   1.000
_cell.length_b   1.000
_cell.length_c   1.000
_cell.angle_alpha   90.00
_cell.angle_beta   90.00
_cell.angle_gamma   90.00
#
_symmetry.space_group_name_H-M   'P 1'
#
loop_
_entity.id
_entity.type
_entity.pdbx_description
1 polymer ?
#
loop_
_entity_poly.entity_id
_entity_poly.type
_entity_poly.pdbx_seq_one_letter_code
_entity_poly.pdbx_strand_id
1 'polypeptide(L)'
;LVREAAAAQNEWAVSELQDAAPDRLVPAAQMPMLAVEDAVTEVEHAAEIGLKVINLPTGAPPAMPDYNADDWEPLWAAAERAGMVIGFHIGTDTEDPAIFRGPGGAILNYVETCYGGQKVATKLVASGALDRHPELKVLISEGGATWVPFLGDRMNEAYRQHAMFIRPPLTRLPKEILFRQVYAS
;
A
#
# COMPACT_ATOMS: atom_id res chain seq x y z
N LEU A 1 13.55 -17.18 -7.18
CA LEU A 1 14.43 -16.04 -7.53
C LEU A 1 13.95 -14.74 -6.90
N VAL A 2 12.69 -14.30 -7.12
CA VAL A 2 12.18 -13.03 -6.54
C VAL A 2 12.24 -13.02 -5.01
N ARG A 3 11.81 -14.10 -4.34
CA ARG A 3 11.92 -14.25 -2.87
C ARG A 3 13.35 -14.08 -2.36
N GLU A 4 14.28 -14.88 -2.88
CA GLU A 4 15.70 -14.81 -2.47
C GLU A 4 16.32 -13.43 -2.75
N ALA A 5 15.93 -12.77 -3.84
CA ALA A 5 16.39 -11.43 -4.17
C ALA A 5 15.83 -10.35 -3.21
N ALA A 6 14.59 -10.51 -2.76
CA ALA A 6 13.99 -9.63 -1.75
C ALA A 6 14.69 -9.79 -0.40
N ALA A 7 14.88 -11.03 0.07
CA ALA A 7 15.59 -11.32 1.32
C ALA A 7 17.02 -10.75 1.30
N ALA A 8 17.79 -10.99 0.23
CA ALA A 8 19.14 -10.46 0.10
C ALA A 8 19.19 -8.92 0.08
N GLN A 9 18.21 -8.26 -0.54
CA GLN A 9 18.10 -6.80 -0.53
C GLN A 9 17.75 -6.25 0.86
N ASN A 10 16.88 -6.95 1.60
CA ASN A 10 16.47 -6.57 2.93
C ASN A 10 17.61 -6.73 3.94
N GLU A 11 18.36 -7.83 3.89
CA GLU A 11 19.57 -8.06 4.69
C GLU A 11 20.62 -6.97 4.42
N TRP A 12 20.87 -6.65 3.14
CA TRP A 12 21.77 -5.57 2.76
C TRP A 12 21.28 -4.20 3.27
N ALA A 13 19.98 -3.91 3.17
CA ALA A 13 19.43 -2.64 3.64
C ALA A 13 19.59 -2.50 5.16
N VAL A 14 19.47 -3.59 5.91
CA VAL A 14 19.76 -3.58 7.35
C VAL A 14 21.24 -3.32 7.59
N SER A 15 22.15 -4.12 7.01
CA SER A 15 23.58 -4.05 7.30
C SER A 15 24.24 -2.74 6.85
N GLU A 16 23.84 -2.20 5.70
CA GLU A 16 24.50 -1.04 5.10
C GLU A 16 23.80 0.28 5.38
N LEU A 17 22.47 0.28 5.58
CA LEU A 17 21.71 1.52 5.79
C LEU A 17 21.24 1.65 7.24
N GLN A 18 20.48 0.68 7.75
CA GLN A 18 19.91 0.79 9.09
C GLN A 18 21.01 0.80 10.15
N ASP A 19 21.94 -0.15 10.12
CA ASP A 19 23.02 -0.28 11.12
C ASP A 19 23.99 0.91 11.08
N ALA A 20 24.11 1.60 9.93
CA ALA A 20 24.91 2.80 9.81
C ALA A 20 24.32 3.99 10.60
N ALA A 21 23.00 4.04 10.80
CA ALA A 21 22.33 5.07 11.61
C ALA A 21 20.96 4.57 12.12
N PRO A 22 20.93 3.68 13.13
CA PRO A 22 19.72 2.93 13.52
C PRO A 22 18.59 3.82 14.05
N ASP A 23 18.93 4.99 14.60
CA ASP A 23 17.96 5.96 15.13
C ASP A 23 17.44 6.94 14.05
N ARG A 24 17.88 6.83 12.80
CA ARG A 24 17.61 7.83 11.75
C ARG A 24 17.20 7.23 10.40
N LEU A 25 17.74 6.08 10.03
CA LEU A 25 17.47 5.43 8.75
C LEU A 25 16.52 4.26 8.96
N VAL A 26 15.33 4.35 8.33
CA VAL A 26 14.29 3.32 8.39
C VAL A 26 14.05 2.82 6.96
N PRO A 27 14.79 1.80 6.50
CA PRO A 27 14.56 1.22 5.19
C PRO A 27 13.22 0.49 5.13
N ALA A 28 12.61 0.47 3.94
CA ALA A 28 11.39 -0.27 3.66
C ALA A 28 11.73 -1.61 2.99
N ALA A 29 11.22 -2.70 3.56
CA ALA A 29 11.44 -4.05 3.08
C ALA A 29 10.89 -4.22 1.67
N GLN A 30 11.70 -4.77 0.77
CA GLN A 30 11.26 -5.22 -0.55
C GLN A 30 10.47 -6.52 -0.41
N MET A 31 9.37 -6.65 -1.15
CA MET A 31 8.42 -7.76 -0.98
C MET A 31 8.33 -8.65 -2.22
N PRO A 32 8.36 -9.99 -2.06
CA PRO A 32 8.17 -10.93 -3.17
C PRO A 32 6.67 -11.14 -3.46
N MET A 33 6.11 -10.26 -4.29
CA MET A 33 4.66 -10.15 -4.49
C MET A 33 4.05 -11.13 -5.50
N LEU A 34 4.80 -12.13 -6.01
CA LEU A 34 4.28 -13.09 -7.00
C LEU A 34 3.55 -14.29 -6.39
N ALA A 35 3.53 -14.39 -5.06
CA ALA A 35 2.73 -15.32 -4.28
C ALA A 35 2.44 -14.67 -2.92
N VAL A 36 1.22 -14.80 -2.41
CA VAL A 36 0.83 -14.19 -1.12
C VAL A 36 1.60 -14.84 0.02
N GLU A 37 1.84 -16.15 -0.05
CA GLU A 37 2.54 -16.93 0.97
C GLU A 37 4.01 -16.50 1.09
N ASP A 38 4.66 -16.21 -0.04
CA ASP A 38 6.03 -15.67 -0.04
C ASP A 38 6.05 -14.27 0.57
N ALA A 39 5.08 -13.41 0.24
CA ALA A 39 4.97 -12.07 0.82
C ALA A 39 4.71 -12.11 2.33
N VAL A 40 3.84 -13.02 2.82
CA VAL A 40 3.58 -13.21 4.24
C VAL A 40 4.85 -13.68 4.98
N THR A 41 5.55 -14.67 4.43
CA THR A 41 6.82 -15.16 5.00
C THR A 41 7.84 -14.02 5.11
N GLU A 42 7.92 -13.17 4.09
CA GLU A 42 8.85 -12.04 4.10
C GLU A 42 8.44 -10.93 5.07
N VAL A 43 7.14 -10.71 5.32
CA VAL A 43 6.69 -9.78 6.38
C VAL A 43 7.22 -10.23 7.74
N GLU A 44 7.05 -11.51 8.06
CA GLU A 44 7.46 -12.08 9.34
C GLU A 44 8.99 -12.00 9.49
N HIS A 45 9.74 -12.37 8.45
CA HIS A 45 11.20 -12.27 8.46
C HIS A 45 11.70 -10.82 8.53
N ALA A 46 11.11 -9.91 7.76
CA ALA A 46 11.46 -8.49 7.79
C ALA A 46 11.27 -7.88 9.19
N ALA A 47 10.22 -8.28 9.90
CA ALA A 47 9.98 -7.89 11.27
C ALA A 47 11.03 -8.46 12.23
N GLU A 48 11.44 -9.73 12.06
CA GLU A 48 12.49 -10.38 12.85
C GLU A 48 13.85 -9.69 12.73
N ILE A 49 14.22 -9.23 11.53
CA ILE A 49 15.46 -8.49 11.28
C ILE A 49 15.33 -6.98 11.60
N GLY A 50 14.19 -6.56 12.16
CA GLY A 50 14.01 -5.23 12.75
C GLY A 50 13.43 -4.16 11.82
N LEU A 51 13.10 -4.49 10.57
CA LEU A 51 12.44 -3.55 9.65
C LEU A 51 11.03 -3.20 10.15
N LYS A 52 10.56 -2.00 9.80
CA LYS A 52 9.29 -1.44 10.30
C LYS A 52 8.25 -1.17 9.22
N VAL A 53 8.68 -1.18 7.95
CA VAL A 53 7.86 -0.81 6.80
C VAL A 53 8.08 -1.86 5.72
N ILE A 54 7.00 -2.30 5.07
CA ILE A 54 7.08 -3.06 3.81
C ILE A 54 6.72 -2.17 2.63
N ASN A 55 7.38 -2.36 1.49
CA ASN A 55 7.14 -1.58 0.27
C ASN A 55 6.38 -2.42 -0.76
N LEU A 56 5.18 -1.96 -1.12
CA LEU A 56 4.33 -2.56 -2.14
C LEU A 56 4.14 -1.62 -3.33
N PRO A 57 4.00 -2.16 -4.54
CA PRO A 57 3.65 -1.34 -5.71
C PRO A 57 2.21 -0.82 -5.63
N THR A 58 1.91 0.33 -6.25
CA THR A 58 0.52 0.84 -6.33
C THR A 58 -0.39 0.00 -7.23
N GLY A 59 0.21 -0.79 -8.14
CA GLY A 59 -0.49 -1.83 -8.90
C GLY A 59 -0.03 -3.21 -8.46
N ALA A 60 -0.98 -4.09 -8.13
CA ALA A 60 -0.66 -5.50 -7.91
C ALA A 60 0.02 -6.10 -9.16
N PRO A 61 1.02 -7.00 -9.00
CA PRO A 61 1.71 -7.59 -10.15
C PRO A 61 0.73 -8.22 -11.15
N PRO A 62 1.02 -8.25 -12.48
CA PRO A 62 0.03 -8.63 -13.49
C PRO A 62 -0.58 -10.04 -13.36
N ALA A 63 0.12 -10.95 -12.69
CA ALA A 63 -0.33 -12.33 -12.44
C ALA A 63 -1.09 -12.49 -11.11
N MET A 64 -1.25 -11.41 -10.35
CA MET A 64 -1.85 -11.41 -9.02
C MET A 64 -3.22 -10.73 -9.05
N PRO A 65 -4.14 -11.13 -8.14
CA PRO A 65 -5.38 -10.40 -7.91
C PRO A 65 -5.11 -8.94 -7.50
N ASP A 66 -6.06 -8.05 -7.78
CA ASP A 66 -5.99 -6.67 -7.32
C ASP A 66 -6.15 -6.58 -5.79
N TYR A 67 -5.70 -5.49 -5.17
CA TYR A 67 -5.61 -5.35 -3.71
C TYR A 67 -6.95 -5.34 -2.95
N ASN A 68 -8.08 -5.29 -3.66
CA ASN A 68 -9.40 -5.45 -3.06
C ASN A 68 -9.88 -6.91 -3.03
N ALA A 69 -9.09 -7.87 -3.52
CA ALA A 69 -9.40 -9.29 -3.47
C ALA A 69 -9.05 -9.91 -2.10
N ASP A 70 -9.80 -10.93 -1.69
CA ASP A 70 -9.62 -11.63 -0.42
C ASP A 70 -8.29 -12.40 -0.35
N ASP A 71 -7.67 -12.69 -1.50
CA ASP A 71 -6.36 -13.34 -1.61
C ASP A 71 -5.28 -12.60 -0.79
N TRP A 72 -5.39 -11.28 -0.63
CA TRP A 72 -4.41 -10.48 0.11
C TRP A 72 -4.66 -10.43 1.63
N GLU A 73 -5.79 -10.95 2.13
CA GLU A 73 -6.12 -10.96 3.57
C GLU A 73 -4.99 -11.52 4.46
N PRO A 74 -4.30 -12.63 4.10
CA PRO A 74 -3.19 -13.14 4.91
C PRO A 74 -2.05 -12.13 5.08
N LEU A 75 -1.77 -11.34 4.05
CA LEU A 75 -0.72 -10.31 4.08
C LEU A 75 -1.11 -9.15 5.02
N TRP A 76 -2.36 -8.69 4.94
CA TRP A 76 -2.87 -7.64 5.83
C TRP A 76 -2.81 -8.07 7.30
N ALA A 77 -3.25 -9.29 7.58
CA ALA A 77 -3.21 -9.86 8.90
C ALA A 77 -1.78 -10.04 9.42
N ALA A 78 -0.84 -10.47 8.57
CA ALA A 78 0.57 -10.60 8.94
C ALA A 78 1.21 -9.24 9.28
N ALA A 79 0.98 -8.23 8.42
CA ALA A 79 1.51 -6.89 8.64
C ALA A 79 0.97 -6.26 9.94
N GLU A 80 -0.33 -6.41 10.22
CA GLU A 80 -0.93 -5.93 11.47
C GLU A 80 -0.33 -6.65 12.69
N ARG A 81 -0.24 -7.98 12.67
CA ARG A 81 0.36 -8.77 13.77
C ARG A 81 1.80 -8.39 14.03
N ALA A 82 2.58 -8.14 12.98
CA ALA A 82 3.98 -7.73 13.08
C ALA A 82 4.15 -6.24 13.46
N GLY A 83 3.06 -5.47 13.50
CA GLY A 83 3.10 -4.03 13.75
C GLY A 83 3.81 -3.25 12.64
N MET A 84 3.85 -3.79 11.42
CA MET A 84 4.51 -3.18 10.27
C MET A 84 3.57 -2.20 9.55
N VAL A 85 4.14 -1.12 9.03
CA VAL A 85 3.45 -0.18 8.14
C VAL A 85 3.55 -0.68 6.71
N ILE A 86 2.45 -0.61 5.95
CA ILE A 86 2.46 -0.91 4.53
C ILE A 86 2.65 0.39 3.75
N GLY A 87 3.81 0.54 3.11
CA GLY A 87 4.10 1.64 2.20
C GLY A 87 3.73 1.29 0.77
N PHE A 88 2.98 2.17 0.11
CA PHE A 88 2.75 2.16 -1.33
C PHE A 88 3.40 3.39 -1.95
N HIS A 89 4.41 3.18 -2.78
CA HIS A 89 5.12 4.27 -3.45
C HIS A 89 4.53 4.51 -4.84
N ILE A 90 4.10 5.73 -5.15
CA ILE A 90 3.53 6.05 -6.47
C ILE A 90 4.53 5.80 -7.62
N GLY A 91 4.01 5.66 -8.85
CA GLY A 91 4.83 5.41 -10.03
C GLY A 91 5.35 3.98 -10.15
N THR A 92 4.81 3.07 -9.33
CA THR A 92 5.13 1.64 -9.32
C THR A 92 3.94 0.79 -9.81
N ASP A 93 3.00 1.41 -10.52
CA ASP A 93 1.95 0.69 -11.23
C ASP A 93 2.55 -0.26 -12.27
N THR A 94 1.78 -1.27 -12.68
CA THR A 94 2.23 -2.28 -13.65
C THR A 94 2.24 -1.79 -15.10
N GLU A 95 1.61 -0.64 -15.36
CA GLU A 95 1.51 -0.02 -16.67
C GLU A 95 2.67 0.96 -16.92
N ASP A 96 2.93 1.29 -18.20
CA ASP A 96 3.95 2.27 -18.59
C ASP A 96 3.64 3.64 -17.93
N PRO A 97 4.54 4.18 -17.08
CA PRO A 97 4.32 5.48 -16.45
C PRO A 97 4.34 6.65 -17.46
N ALA A 98 4.83 6.43 -18.68
CA ALA A 98 4.87 7.42 -19.76
C ALA A 98 3.69 7.29 -20.72
N ILE A 99 2.47 7.50 -20.21
CA ILE A 99 1.21 7.39 -20.96
C ILE A 99 1.09 8.50 -22.02
N PHE A 100 1.37 9.74 -21.63
CA PHE A 100 1.24 10.93 -22.46
C PHE A 100 2.57 11.33 -23.12
N ARG A 101 2.56 11.40 -24.46
CA ARG A 101 3.73 11.75 -25.29
C ARG A 101 3.59 13.08 -26.04
N GLY A 102 2.44 13.75 -25.93
CA GLY A 102 2.12 15.01 -26.60
C GLY A 102 2.47 16.26 -25.78
N PRO A 103 2.01 17.46 -26.20
CA PRO A 103 2.18 18.70 -25.45
C PRO A 103 1.73 18.56 -23.98
N GLY A 104 2.60 18.94 -23.04
CA GLY A 104 2.33 18.82 -21.61
C GLY A 104 2.56 17.43 -21.00
N GLY A 105 3.05 16.46 -21.78
CA GLY A 105 3.19 15.06 -21.34
C GLY A 105 3.91 14.85 -20.00
N ALA A 106 4.96 15.60 -19.71
CA ALA A 106 5.68 15.50 -18.44
C ALA A 106 4.79 15.87 -17.22
N ILE A 107 4.00 16.94 -17.33
CA ILE A 107 3.07 17.35 -16.25
C ILE A 107 1.96 16.32 -16.12
N LEU A 108 1.39 15.88 -17.24
CA LEU A 108 0.31 14.89 -17.23
C LEU A 108 0.75 13.57 -16.60
N ASN A 109 1.91 13.02 -17.01
CA ASN A 109 2.42 11.77 -16.47
C ASN A 109 2.74 11.88 -14.97
N TYR A 110 3.28 13.01 -14.50
CA TYR A 110 3.52 13.20 -13.06
C TYR A 110 2.22 13.29 -12.25
N VAL A 111 1.15 13.86 -12.81
CA VAL A 111 -0.16 13.86 -12.15
C VAL A 111 -0.78 12.46 -12.14
N GLU A 112 -0.58 11.66 -13.19
CA GLU A 112 -1.16 10.31 -13.27
C GLU A 112 -0.68 9.37 -12.17
N THR A 113 0.58 9.47 -11.76
CA THR A 113 1.15 8.62 -10.69
C THR A 113 0.41 8.77 -9.36
N CYS A 114 -0.15 9.96 -9.07
CA CYS A 114 -0.92 10.23 -7.86
C CYS A 114 -2.19 9.36 -7.78
N TYR A 115 -2.81 9.02 -8.92
CA TYR A 115 -4.03 8.22 -8.90
C TYR A 115 -3.79 6.76 -8.51
N GLY A 116 -2.59 6.21 -8.71
CA GLY A 116 -2.23 4.87 -8.22
C GLY A 116 -2.41 4.77 -6.70
N GLY A 117 -1.84 5.74 -5.97
CA GLY A 117 -1.99 5.84 -4.51
C GLY A 117 -3.45 6.02 -4.06
N GLN A 118 -4.22 6.88 -4.73
CA GLN A 118 -5.65 7.07 -4.45
C GLN A 118 -6.47 5.79 -4.68
N LYS A 119 -6.19 5.06 -5.77
CA LYS A 119 -6.85 3.79 -6.09
C LYS A 119 -6.58 2.75 -5.02
N VAL A 120 -5.33 2.58 -4.57
CA VAL A 120 -5.00 1.63 -3.50
C VAL A 120 -5.69 2.00 -2.18
N ALA A 121 -5.62 3.26 -1.76
CA ALA A 121 -6.30 3.73 -0.55
C ALA A 121 -7.82 3.44 -0.62
N THR A 122 -8.44 3.69 -1.78
CA THR A 122 -9.85 3.37 -2.01
C THR A 122 -10.11 1.87 -1.91
N LYS A 123 -9.28 1.03 -2.54
CA LYS A 123 -9.43 -0.43 -2.55
C LYS A 123 -9.38 -0.99 -1.13
N LEU A 124 -8.39 -0.61 -0.34
CA LEU A 124 -8.20 -1.13 1.02
C LEU A 124 -9.29 -0.69 2.00
N VAL A 125 -9.85 0.51 1.82
CA VAL A 125 -11.00 0.98 2.60
C VAL A 125 -12.28 0.25 2.14
N ALA A 126 -12.55 0.24 0.84
CA ALA A 126 -13.81 -0.26 0.29
C ALA A 126 -13.97 -1.78 0.34
N SER A 127 -12.87 -2.54 0.28
CA SER A 127 -12.88 -4.00 0.48
C SER A 127 -13.07 -4.40 1.96
N GLY A 128 -12.98 -3.44 2.87
CA GLY A 128 -13.01 -3.67 4.31
C GLY A 128 -11.72 -4.24 4.88
N ALA A 129 -10.62 -4.31 4.13
CA ALA A 129 -9.33 -4.75 4.65
C ALA A 129 -8.90 -3.91 5.86
N LEU A 130 -8.89 -2.57 5.72
CA LEU A 130 -8.59 -1.67 6.84
C LEU A 130 -9.69 -1.68 7.91
N ASP A 131 -10.91 -2.08 7.55
CA ASP A 131 -11.98 -2.20 8.53
C ASP A 131 -11.78 -3.40 9.47
N ARG A 132 -11.37 -4.55 8.90
CA ARG A 132 -11.04 -5.79 9.63
C ARG A 132 -9.74 -5.70 10.42
N HIS A 133 -8.79 -4.87 9.97
CA HIS A 133 -7.48 -4.68 10.59
C HIS A 133 -7.35 -3.25 11.15
N PRO A 134 -8.00 -2.91 12.28
CA PRO A 134 -8.10 -1.53 12.78
C PRO A 134 -6.76 -0.92 13.23
N GLU A 135 -5.72 -1.73 13.47
CA GLU A 135 -4.39 -1.26 13.87
C GLU A 135 -3.40 -1.25 12.69
N LEU A 136 -3.78 -1.81 11.53
CA LEU A 136 -2.99 -1.72 10.31
C LEU A 136 -2.90 -0.27 9.82
N LYS A 137 -1.67 0.16 9.50
CA LYS A 137 -1.35 1.50 8.99
C LYS A 137 -0.78 1.40 7.59
N VAL A 138 -1.23 2.32 6.74
CA VAL A 138 -0.82 2.43 5.34
C VAL A 138 -0.21 3.80 5.10
N LEU A 139 0.92 3.86 4.38
CA LEU A 139 1.53 5.09 3.90
C LEU A 139 1.47 5.12 2.36
N ILE A 140 0.87 6.17 1.79
CA ILE A 140 1.00 6.48 0.37
C ILE A 140 2.15 7.47 0.18
N SER A 141 3.26 7.01 -0.36
CA SER A 141 4.50 7.79 -0.48
C SER A 141 4.57 8.55 -1.81
N GLU A 142 4.98 9.83 -1.74
CA GLU A 142 5.19 10.74 -2.89
C GLU A 142 3.90 11.12 -3.65
N GLY A 143 2.73 10.74 -3.13
CA GLY A 143 1.44 11.01 -3.74
C GLY A 143 0.85 12.38 -3.41
N GLY A 144 1.50 13.15 -2.53
CA GLY A 144 0.91 14.33 -1.91
C GLY A 144 -0.27 13.98 -0.99
N ALA A 145 -0.88 14.98 -0.36
CA ALA A 145 -1.89 14.75 0.70
C ALA A 145 -3.26 15.42 0.46
N THR A 146 -3.37 16.36 -0.48
CA THR A 146 -4.60 17.18 -0.65
C THR A 146 -5.81 16.39 -1.16
N TRP A 147 -5.58 15.23 -1.77
CA TRP A 147 -6.64 14.32 -2.23
C TRP A 147 -7.31 13.56 -1.08
N VAL A 148 -6.64 13.38 0.07
CA VAL A 148 -7.14 12.52 1.17
C VAL A 148 -8.51 12.98 1.68
N PRO A 149 -8.74 14.28 1.99
CA PRO A 149 -10.06 14.73 2.44
C PRO A 149 -11.15 14.56 1.38
N PHE A 150 -10.83 14.88 0.11
CA PHE A 150 -11.73 14.71 -1.02
C PHE A 150 -12.14 13.24 -1.18
N LEU A 151 -11.18 12.32 -1.14
CA LEU A 151 -11.43 10.90 -1.31
C LEU A 151 -12.31 10.36 -0.18
N GLY A 152 -12.05 10.76 1.06
CA GLY A 152 -12.89 10.41 2.21
C GLY A 152 -14.34 10.84 2.03
N ASP A 153 -14.59 12.08 1.59
CA ASP A 153 -15.95 12.55 1.33
C ASP A 153 -16.60 11.83 0.16
N ARG A 154 -15.85 11.56 -0.91
CA ARG A 154 -16.35 10.82 -2.08
C ARG A 154 -16.75 9.39 -1.73
N MET A 155 -15.95 8.68 -0.93
CA MET A 155 -16.29 7.33 -0.47
C MET A 155 -17.48 7.33 0.49
N ASN A 156 -17.57 8.30 1.41
CA ASN A 156 -18.73 8.43 2.30
C ASN A 156 -20.03 8.70 1.54
N GLU A 157 -19.98 9.55 0.51
CA GLU A 157 -21.13 9.81 -0.36
C GLU A 157 -21.59 8.51 -1.04
N ALA A 158 -20.66 7.77 -1.67
CA ALA A 158 -20.97 6.47 -2.27
C ALA A 158 -21.56 5.49 -1.24
N TYR A 159 -20.96 5.39 -0.05
CA TYR A 159 -21.39 4.46 0.99
C TYR A 159 -22.81 4.75 1.49
N ARG A 160 -23.20 6.02 1.58
CA ARG A 160 -24.54 6.42 2.03
C ARG A 160 -25.58 6.37 0.92
N GLN A 161 -25.27 6.98 -0.23
CA GLN A 161 -26.25 7.16 -1.30
C GLN A 161 -26.45 5.88 -2.13
N HIS A 162 -25.43 5.03 -2.21
CA HIS A 162 -25.47 3.77 -2.95
C HIS A 162 -25.45 2.55 -2.01
N ALA A 163 -25.91 2.71 -0.77
CA ALA A 163 -25.85 1.68 0.28
C ALA A 163 -26.40 0.30 -0.16
N MET A 164 -27.41 0.26 -1.05
CA MET A 164 -27.99 -0.98 -1.57
C MET A 164 -27.02 -1.81 -2.44
N PHE A 165 -25.95 -1.19 -2.96
CA PHE A 165 -24.94 -1.83 -3.80
C PHE A 165 -23.63 -2.12 -3.05
N ILE A 166 -23.49 -1.62 -1.82
CA ILE A 166 -22.27 -1.77 -1.04
C ILE A 166 -22.12 -3.21 -0.56
N ARG A 167 -21.01 -3.83 -0.97
CA ARG A 167 -20.59 -5.17 -0.55
C ARG A 167 -19.06 -5.18 -0.48
N PRO A 168 -18.45 -5.51 0.67
CA PRO A 168 -19.08 -5.78 1.96
C PRO A 168 -19.62 -4.51 2.65
N PRO A 169 -20.55 -4.62 3.62
CA PRO A 169 -20.79 -3.53 4.55
C PRO A 169 -19.55 -3.31 5.43
N LEU A 170 -19.30 -2.06 5.79
CA LEU A 170 -18.23 -1.62 6.70
C LEU A 170 -18.82 -1.27 8.07
N THR A 171 -18.07 -1.57 9.13
CA THR A 171 -18.43 -1.25 10.52
C THR A 171 -18.22 0.23 10.86
N ARG A 172 -17.31 0.90 10.14
CA ARG A 172 -17.00 2.32 10.24
C ARG A 172 -17.26 3.02 8.91
N LEU A 173 -17.44 4.35 8.95
CA LEU A 173 -17.56 5.13 7.70
C LEU A 173 -16.24 5.09 6.92
N PRO A 174 -16.25 5.01 5.58
CA PRO A 174 -15.03 5.02 4.78
C PRO A 174 -14.06 6.17 5.11
N LYS A 175 -14.57 7.39 5.32
CA LYS A 175 -13.75 8.54 5.71
C LYS A 175 -13.08 8.36 7.07
N GLU A 176 -13.76 7.71 8.01
CA GLU A 176 -13.20 7.43 9.34
C GLU A 176 -12.05 6.41 9.24
N ILE A 177 -12.25 5.34 8.48
CA ILE A 177 -11.21 4.33 8.21
C ILE A 177 -9.99 5.00 7.55
N LEU A 178 -10.24 5.78 6.48
CA LEU A 178 -9.20 6.50 5.75
C LEU A 178 -8.39 7.41 6.70
N PHE A 179 -9.06 8.23 7.51
CA PHE A 179 -8.38 9.22 8.37
C PHE A 179 -7.65 8.59 9.55
N ARG A 180 -8.07 7.40 10.00
CA ARG A 180 -7.40 6.69 11.11
C ARG A 180 -6.14 5.95 10.63
N GLN A 181 -6.17 5.40 9.42
CA GLN A 181 -5.22 4.34 9.02
C GLN A 181 -4.36 4.69 7.82
N VAL A 182 -4.75 5.68 7.00
CA VAL A 182 -4.02 6.05 5.77
C VAL A 182 -3.29 7.37 5.96
N TYR A 183 -1.96 7.31 5.83
CA TYR A 183 -1.02 8.43 5.86
C TYR A 183 -0.55 8.72 4.44
N ALA A 184 -0.14 9.96 4.17
CA ALA A 184 0.35 10.36 2.85
C ALA A 184 1.55 11.31 2.96
N SER A 185 2.49 11.21 2.02
CA SER A 185 3.63 12.13 1.86
C SER A 185 3.74 12.71 0.45
#